data_AF-A0A9W9M5H4-F1
#
_entry.id   AF-A0A9W9M5H4-F1
#
_cell.length_a   1.000
_cell.length_b   1.000
_cell.length_c   1.000
_cell.angle_alpha   90.00
_cell.angle_beta   90.00
_cell.angle_gamma   90.00
#
_symmetry.space_group_name_H-M   'P 1'
#
loop_
_entity.id
_entity.type
_entity.pdbx_description
1 polymer ?
#
loop_
_entity_poly.entity_id
_entity_poly.type
_entity_poly.pdbx_seq_one_letter_code
_entity_poly.pdbx_strand_id
1 'polypeptide(L)'
;MNTPPRGRFLIRQISIVVWQYLALDVFATLALQQALEHEKSGMLPPVPRWDISTEQWIERIISNLMAGFVVSRILIDFHHRVFSIITVGLGLDSPTNCPPLYGRAMDADTVRGFWGKFWHQLLQNPLTSVSAFITQDLLGLRPRSLLQRYMNVFVVFFCSGGLHLILDIVQGIPVKESGAMLFFLTAPLGLMIEDGLKALWKSFSKSNRPIKKVPKPLWQRALGLTWSMAWLGVTSTGFFYPQVVRPQNQALVPFSVAGRIGLPLEAGIVLVGGVVLAKVFEVEV
;
A
#
# COMPACT_ATOMS: atom_id res chain seq x y z
N MET A 1 7.29 7.72 -25.98
CA MET A 1 6.27 8.40 -25.14
C MET A 1 6.60 9.87 -25.15
N ASN A 2 5.64 10.75 -25.45
CA ASN A 2 5.90 12.20 -25.48
C ASN A 2 6.07 12.70 -24.04
N THR A 3 7.23 13.25 -23.72
CA THR A 3 7.50 13.87 -22.42
C THR A 3 6.52 15.04 -22.22
N PRO A 4 5.76 15.09 -21.12
CA PRO A 4 4.86 16.21 -20.88
C PRO A 4 5.66 17.50 -20.69
N PRO A 5 5.19 18.65 -21.19
CA PRO A 5 5.85 19.93 -20.91
C PRO A 5 5.97 20.18 -19.40
N ARG A 6 7.10 20.74 -18.97
CA ARG A 6 7.41 21.01 -17.55
C ARG A 6 6.28 21.73 -16.82
N GLY A 7 5.75 22.80 -17.39
CA GLY A 7 4.64 23.55 -16.78
C GLY A 7 3.38 22.69 -16.56
N ARG A 8 3.00 21.87 -17.55
CA ARG A 8 1.85 20.97 -17.45
C ARG A 8 2.05 19.89 -16.39
N PHE A 9 3.27 19.33 -16.31
CA PHE A 9 3.62 18.37 -15.26
C PHE A 9 3.50 19.01 -13.87
N LEU A 10 4.11 20.19 -13.67
CA LEU A 10 4.09 20.89 -12.38
C LEU A 10 2.68 21.25 -11.92
N ILE A 11 1.83 21.79 -12.81
CA ILE A 11 0.43 22.09 -12.49
C ILE A 11 -0.28 20.83 -12.01
N ARG A 12 -0.15 19.72 -12.75
CA ARG A 12 -0.74 18.44 -12.36
C ARG A 12 -0.25 17.97 -10.99
N GLN A 13 1.06 18.00 -10.74
CA GLN A 13 1.61 17.54 -9.46
C GLN A 13 1.16 18.42 -8.30
N ILE A 14 1.20 19.74 -8.46
CA ILE A 14 0.78 20.71 -7.43
C ILE A 14 -0.71 20.53 -7.10
N SER A 15 -1.58 20.42 -8.11
CA SER A 15 -3.01 20.22 -7.89
C SER A 15 -3.31 18.94 -7.11
N ILE A 16 -2.59 17.85 -7.43
CA ILE A 16 -2.75 16.58 -6.71
C ILE A 16 -2.18 16.67 -5.29
N VAL A 17 -1.01 17.27 -5.10
CA VAL A 17 -0.39 17.45 -3.77
C VAL A 17 -1.27 18.27 -2.83
N VAL A 18 -1.88 19.35 -3.32
CA VAL A 18 -2.83 20.15 -2.53
C VAL A 18 -4.02 19.31 -2.10
N TRP A 19 -4.61 18.53 -3.01
CA TRP A 19 -5.72 17.66 -2.68
C TRP A 19 -5.32 16.54 -1.71
N GLN A 20 -4.14 15.92 -1.90
CA GLN A 20 -3.62 14.88 -1.02
C GLN A 20 -3.36 15.41 0.39
N TYR A 21 -2.87 16.64 0.51
CA TYR A 21 -2.70 17.29 1.81
C TYR A 21 -4.05 17.38 2.56
N LEU A 22 -5.09 17.90 1.90
CA LEU A 22 -6.43 18.02 2.49
C LEU A 22 -7.02 16.64 2.84
N ALA A 23 -6.85 15.65 1.95
CA ALA A 23 -7.28 14.29 2.22
C ALA A 23 -6.58 13.70 3.45
N LEU A 24 -5.26 13.87 3.56
CA LEU A 24 -4.48 13.43 4.73
C LEU A 24 -4.90 14.15 6.00
N ASP A 25 -5.25 15.44 5.95
CA ASP A 25 -5.72 16.17 7.12
C ASP A 25 -7.09 15.69 7.61
N VAL A 26 -8.01 15.38 6.69
CA VAL A 26 -9.29 14.73 7.02
C VAL A 26 -9.06 13.39 7.72
N PHE A 27 -8.20 12.54 7.15
CA PHE A 27 -7.89 11.22 7.74
C PHE A 27 -7.16 11.35 9.08
N ALA A 28 -6.19 12.26 9.20
CA ALA A 28 -5.47 12.52 10.44
C ALA A 28 -6.41 13.00 11.55
N THR A 29 -7.32 13.92 11.23
CA THR A 29 -8.30 14.45 12.18
C THR A 29 -9.25 13.36 12.68
N LEU A 30 -9.79 12.55 11.77
CA LEU A 30 -10.66 11.42 12.12
C LEU A 30 -9.94 10.37 12.97
N ALA A 31 -8.74 9.98 12.56
CA ALA A 31 -7.95 8.97 13.26
C ALA A 31 -7.53 9.48 14.65
N LEU A 32 -7.19 10.77 14.78
CA LEU A 32 -6.87 11.38 16.06
C LEU A 32 -8.08 11.41 17.00
N GLN A 33 -9.25 11.80 16.51
CA GLN A 33 -10.50 11.76 17.30
C GLN A 33 -10.76 10.35 17.84
N GLN A 34 -10.68 9.34 16.96
CA GLN A 34 -10.87 7.94 17.33
C GLN A 34 -9.82 7.45 18.34
N ALA A 35 -8.54 7.78 18.14
CA ALA A 35 -7.46 7.38 19.04
C ALA A 35 -7.64 8.00 20.44
N LEU A 36 -8.05 9.27 20.51
CA LEU A 36 -8.31 9.96 21.79
C LEU A 36 -9.54 9.40 22.51
N GLU A 37 -10.60 9.04 21.80
CA GLU A 37 -11.76 8.36 22.38
C GLU A 37 -11.36 6.99 22.97
N HIS A 38 -10.55 6.23 22.24
CA HIS A 38 -10.03 4.96 22.72
C HIS A 38 -9.13 5.11 23.95
N GLU A 39 -8.23 6.09 23.96
CA GLU A 39 -7.37 6.39 25.12
C GLU A 39 -8.20 6.73 26.36
N LYS A 40 -9.22 7.60 26.22
CA LYS A 40 -10.14 7.97 27.32
C LYS A 40 -10.93 6.77 27.86
N SER A 41 -11.29 5.84 26.99
CA SER A 41 -12.05 4.65 27.37
C SER A 41 -11.20 3.54 28.00
N GLY A 42 -9.85 3.63 27.94
CA GLY A 42 -8.93 2.62 28.48
C GLY A 42 -9.02 1.24 27.79
N MET A 43 -9.60 1.16 26.58
CA MET A 43 -10.12 -0.09 26.01
C MET A 43 -9.11 -0.95 25.22
N LEU A 44 -7.88 -0.49 24.96
CA LEU A 44 -7.01 -1.16 23.99
C LEU A 44 -5.73 -1.73 24.62
N PRO A 45 -5.56 -3.07 24.61
CA PRO A 45 -4.31 -3.70 25.02
C PRO A 45 -3.16 -3.34 24.05
N PRO A 46 -1.89 -3.45 24.48
CA PRO A 46 -0.72 -3.14 23.63
C PRO A 46 -0.57 -4.07 22.41
N VAL A 47 -1.32 -5.17 22.36
CA VAL A 47 -1.30 -6.15 21.28
C VAL A 47 -2.73 -6.47 20.82
N PRO A 48 -2.95 -6.75 19.52
CA PRO A 48 -4.29 -7.02 19.02
C PRO A 48 -4.84 -8.32 19.60
N ARG A 49 -6.09 -8.29 20.07
CA ARG A 49 -6.83 -9.51 20.44
C ARG A 49 -7.26 -10.26 19.19
N TRP A 50 -6.98 -11.55 19.11
CA TRP A 50 -7.33 -12.41 17.97
C TRP A 50 -8.66 -13.13 18.14
N ASP A 51 -9.06 -13.37 19.39
CA ASP A 51 -10.37 -13.94 19.74
C ASP A 51 -11.40 -12.82 19.85
N ILE A 52 -12.06 -12.53 18.72
CA ILE A 52 -13.05 -11.46 18.54
C ILE A 52 -14.19 -11.94 17.65
N SER A 53 -15.33 -11.27 17.72
CA SER A 53 -16.49 -11.63 16.89
C SER A 53 -16.23 -11.40 15.40
N THR A 54 -17.05 -12.02 14.53
CA THR A 54 -16.99 -11.81 13.09
C THR A 54 -17.16 -10.33 12.70
N GLU A 55 -18.07 -9.63 13.37
CA GLU A 55 -18.32 -8.20 13.14
C GLU A 55 -17.06 -7.37 13.44
N GLN A 56 -16.40 -7.64 14.56
CA GLN A 56 -15.15 -6.97 14.93
C GLN A 56 -14.01 -7.30 13.96
N TRP A 57 -13.99 -8.52 13.40
CA TRP A 57 -13.06 -8.88 12.33
C TRP A 57 -13.30 -8.08 11.06
N ILE A 58 -14.56 -7.87 10.68
CA ILE A 58 -14.93 -7.06 9.50
C ILE A 58 -14.47 -5.61 9.71
N GLU A 59 -14.80 -5.01 10.85
CA GLU A 59 -14.39 -3.64 11.21
C GLU A 59 -12.86 -3.49 11.17
N ARG A 60 -12.14 -4.47 11.72
CA ARG A 60 -10.68 -4.48 11.72
C ARG A 60 -10.10 -4.59 10.31
N ILE A 61 -10.64 -5.47 9.48
CA ILE A 61 -10.20 -5.61 8.08
C ILE A 61 -10.42 -4.28 7.34
N ILE A 62 -11.59 -3.65 7.50
CA ILE A 62 -11.88 -2.36 6.88
C ILE A 62 -10.90 -1.29 7.38
N SER A 63 -10.67 -1.20 8.69
CA SER A 63 -9.72 -0.26 9.27
C SER A 63 -8.30 -0.46 8.74
N ASN A 64 -7.81 -1.71 8.70
CA ASN A 64 -6.49 -2.02 8.15
C ASN A 64 -6.39 -1.68 6.66
N LEU A 65 -7.44 -1.90 5.87
CA LEU A 65 -7.45 -1.54 4.45
C LEU A 65 -7.45 -0.02 4.27
N MET A 66 -8.25 0.70 5.04
CA MET A 66 -8.38 2.16 4.98
C MET A 66 -7.12 2.86 5.51
N ALA A 67 -6.83 2.71 6.80
CA ALA A 67 -5.67 3.36 7.42
C ALA A 67 -4.35 2.79 6.87
N GLY A 68 -4.28 1.47 6.72
CA GLY A 68 -3.04 0.81 6.36
C GLY A 68 -2.65 0.93 4.89
N PHE A 69 -3.60 0.87 3.96
CA PHE A 69 -3.28 0.87 2.53
C PHE A 69 -3.75 2.13 1.80
N VAL A 70 -4.95 2.66 2.07
CA VAL A 70 -5.44 3.88 1.40
C VAL A 70 -4.68 5.11 1.90
N VAL A 71 -4.63 5.33 3.22
CA VAL A 71 -3.92 6.50 3.80
C VAL A 71 -2.42 6.41 3.50
N SER A 72 -1.79 5.25 3.70
CA SER A 72 -0.37 5.05 3.35
C SER A 72 -0.09 5.30 1.87
N ARG A 73 -1.01 4.92 0.96
CA ARG A 73 -0.86 5.22 -0.47
C ARG A 73 -0.82 6.72 -0.72
N ILE A 74 -1.79 7.45 -0.15
CA ILE A 74 -1.86 8.91 -0.30
C ILE A 74 -0.60 9.56 0.28
N LEU A 75 -0.15 9.11 1.45
CA LEU A 75 1.03 9.65 2.13
C LEU A 75 2.33 9.42 1.33
N ILE A 76 2.58 8.21 0.86
CA ILE A 76 3.78 7.89 0.07
C ILE A 76 3.76 8.64 -1.26
N ASP A 77 2.61 8.67 -1.93
CA ASP A 77 2.45 9.39 -3.20
C ASP A 77 2.64 10.91 -3.02
N PHE A 78 2.11 11.48 -1.92
CA PHE A 78 2.32 12.90 -1.57
C PHE A 78 3.81 13.26 -1.50
N HIS A 79 4.60 12.50 -0.74
CA HIS A 79 6.04 12.75 -0.59
C HIS A 79 6.79 12.64 -1.91
N HIS A 80 6.48 11.61 -2.70
CA HIS A 80 7.08 11.44 -4.02
C HIS A 80 6.73 12.59 -4.97
N ARG A 81 5.49 13.07 -4.95
CA ARG A 81 5.09 14.20 -5.78
C ARG A 81 5.72 15.50 -5.34
N VAL A 82 5.80 15.78 -4.04
CA VAL A 82 6.53 16.94 -3.50
C VAL A 82 7.98 16.90 -3.97
N PHE A 83 8.65 15.75 -3.85
CA PHE A 83 10.00 15.56 -4.36
C PHE A 83 10.08 15.84 -5.88
N SER A 84 9.14 15.30 -6.66
CA SER A 84 9.10 15.52 -8.12
C SER A 84 8.87 17.00 -8.51
N ILE A 85 8.08 17.75 -7.72
CA ILE A 85 7.86 19.18 -7.93
C ILE A 85 9.16 19.93 -7.71
N ILE A 86 9.91 19.58 -6.66
CA ILE A 86 11.19 20.22 -6.34
C ILE A 86 12.22 19.92 -7.44
N THR A 87 12.45 18.66 -7.78
CA THR A 87 13.49 18.27 -8.74
C THR A 87 13.21 18.79 -10.15
N VAL A 88 11.99 18.62 -10.66
CA VAL A 88 11.58 19.12 -11.98
C VAL A 88 11.40 20.65 -11.96
N GLY A 89 10.95 21.21 -10.84
CA GLY A 89 10.78 22.64 -10.63
C GLY A 89 12.10 23.41 -10.55
N LEU A 90 13.19 22.76 -10.14
CA LEU A 90 14.55 23.33 -10.18
C LEU A 90 15.30 23.00 -11.48
N GLY A 91 14.73 22.15 -12.34
CA GLY A 91 15.39 21.68 -13.56
C GLY A 91 16.51 20.66 -13.32
N LEU A 92 16.53 20.03 -12.14
CA LEU A 92 17.48 18.96 -11.79
C LEU A 92 17.10 17.64 -12.46
N ASP A 93 15.83 17.46 -12.80
CA ASP A 93 15.34 16.26 -13.45
C ASP A 93 14.21 16.54 -14.45
N SER A 94 13.90 15.54 -15.28
CA SER A 94 12.86 15.58 -16.30
C SER A 94 11.53 14.98 -15.78
N PRO A 95 10.38 15.44 -16.27
CA PRO A 95 9.08 14.83 -15.95
C PRO A 95 9.01 13.31 -16.18
N THR A 96 9.78 12.79 -17.14
CA THR A 96 9.85 11.36 -17.46
C THR A 96 10.54 10.50 -16.41
N ASN A 97 11.41 11.09 -15.59
CA ASN A 97 12.13 10.40 -14.52
C ASN A 97 11.35 10.39 -13.19
N CYS A 98 10.17 11.02 -13.16
CA CYS A 98 9.24 10.96 -12.03
C CYS A 98 7.95 10.22 -12.42
N PRO A 99 8.01 8.92 -12.77
CA PRO A 99 6.82 8.17 -13.12
C PRO A 99 5.88 8.01 -11.91
N PRO A 100 4.59 7.71 -12.12
CA PRO A 100 3.68 7.35 -11.03
C PRO A 100 4.22 6.17 -10.21
N LEU A 101 4.14 6.26 -8.88
CA LEU A 101 4.62 5.18 -7.99
C LEU A 101 3.75 3.93 -8.03
N TYR A 102 2.46 4.11 -8.29
CA TYR A 102 1.47 3.05 -8.23
C TYR A 102 1.05 2.64 -9.63
N GLY A 103 0.82 1.35 -9.82
CA GLY A 103 0.15 0.84 -11.01
C GLY A 103 -1.36 1.02 -10.94
N ARG A 104 -2.04 0.41 -11.90
CA ARG A 104 -3.51 0.45 -11.99
C ARG A 104 -4.14 -0.38 -10.88
N ALA A 105 -5.18 0.14 -10.22
CA ALA A 105 -5.94 -0.59 -9.20
C ALA A 105 -6.49 -1.93 -9.72
N MET A 106 -6.79 -1.97 -11.02
CA MET A 106 -7.25 -3.17 -11.72
C MET A 106 -6.23 -4.32 -11.75
N ASP A 107 -4.94 -4.07 -11.48
CA ASP A 107 -3.90 -5.09 -11.39
C ASP A 107 -3.76 -5.68 -9.96
N ALA A 108 -4.52 -5.17 -8.98
CA ALA A 108 -4.57 -5.65 -7.59
C ALA A 108 -5.50 -6.87 -7.36
N ASP A 109 -5.93 -7.54 -8.43
CA ASP A 109 -6.84 -8.70 -8.38
C ASP A 109 -6.18 -10.02 -7.92
N THR A 110 -4.97 -9.94 -7.39
CA THR A 110 -4.16 -11.05 -6.85
C THR A 110 -3.17 -10.48 -5.83
N VAL A 111 -2.73 -11.27 -4.84
CA VAL A 111 -1.70 -10.80 -3.86
C VAL A 111 -0.40 -10.52 -4.60
N ARG A 112 -0.06 -11.34 -5.59
CA ARG A 112 1.11 -11.12 -6.46
C ARG A 112 0.97 -9.84 -7.30
N GLY A 113 -0.23 -9.57 -7.83
CA GLY A 113 -0.50 -8.37 -8.62
C GLY A 113 -0.49 -7.10 -7.76
N PHE A 114 -1.05 -7.18 -6.56
CA PHE A 114 -1.02 -6.11 -5.57
C PHE A 114 0.42 -5.64 -5.33
N TRP A 115 1.30 -6.53 -4.86
CA TRP A 115 2.69 -6.16 -4.55
C TRP A 115 3.55 -5.88 -5.79
N GLY A 116 3.40 -6.69 -6.83
CA GLY A 116 4.30 -6.67 -7.99
C GLY A 116 3.92 -5.67 -9.09
N LYS A 117 2.73 -5.08 -9.04
CA LYS A 117 2.23 -4.18 -10.10
C LYS A 117 1.54 -2.94 -9.56
N PHE A 118 0.71 -3.09 -8.53
CA PHE A 118 -0.14 -2.00 -8.05
C PHE A 118 0.53 -1.12 -6.98
N TRP A 119 1.05 -1.74 -5.92
CA TRP A 119 1.63 -1.06 -4.76
C TRP A 119 2.86 -0.22 -5.14
N HIS A 120 3.40 0.61 -4.25
CA HIS A 120 4.48 1.54 -4.63
C HIS A 120 5.71 0.81 -5.20
N GLN A 121 6.22 1.27 -6.34
CA GLN A 121 7.37 0.64 -7.01
C GLN A 121 8.74 1.19 -6.55
N LEU A 122 8.75 2.14 -5.60
CA LEU A 122 9.96 2.83 -5.11
C LEU A 122 11.08 1.87 -4.68
N LEU A 123 10.71 0.79 -3.97
CA LEU A 123 11.66 -0.19 -3.43
C LEU A 123 11.82 -1.44 -4.31
N GLN A 124 11.13 -1.51 -5.46
CA GLN A 124 11.13 -2.72 -6.29
C GLN A 124 12.53 -3.05 -6.79
N ASN A 125 13.20 -2.11 -7.46
CA ASN A 125 14.55 -2.31 -7.98
C ASN A 125 15.58 -2.61 -6.89
N PRO A 126 15.75 -1.78 -5.83
CA PRO A 126 16.77 -2.07 -4.82
C PRO A 126 16.56 -3.41 -4.11
N LEU A 127 15.32 -3.76 -3.73
CA LEU A 127 15.05 -5.01 -3.04
C LEU A 127 15.22 -6.23 -3.96
N THR A 128 14.84 -6.12 -5.24
CA THR A 128 15.04 -7.22 -6.20
C THR A 128 16.50 -7.40 -6.58
N SER A 129 17.31 -6.34 -6.62
CA SER A 129 18.76 -6.45 -6.80
C SER A 129 19.41 -7.16 -5.62
N VAL A 130 19.05 -6.81 -4.39
CA VAL A 130 19.55 -7.49 -3.17
C VAL A 130 19.15 -8.96 -3.15
N SER A 131 17.90 -9.29 -3.50
CA SER A 131 17.45 -10.68 -3.55
C SER A 131 18.11 -11.47 -4.67
N ALA A 132 18.34 -10.86 -5.84
CA ALA A 132 19.08 -11.48 -6.92
C ALA A 132 20.51 -11.82 -6.49
N PHE A 133 21.22 -10.87 -5.86
CA PHE A 133 22.56 -11.09 -5.34
C PHE A 133 22.61 -12.25 -4.33
N ILE A 134 21.71 -12.24 -3.34
CA ILE A 134 21.67 -13.30 -2.33
C ILE A 134 21.34 -14.66 -2.96
N THR A 135 20.36 -14.72 -3.85
CA THR A 135 19.90 -16.01 -4.38
C THR A 135 20.81 -16.59 -5.47
N GLN A 136 21.41 -15.73 -6.31
CA GLN A 136 22.21 -16.16 -7.46
C GLN A 136 23.69 -16.22 -7.13
N ASP A 137 24.23 -15.14 -6.58
CA ASP A 137 25.68 -15.01 -6.39
C ASP A 137 26.15 -15.65 -5.08
N LEU A 138 25.38 -15.49 -3.98
CA LEU A 138 25.76 -16.05 -2.68
C LEU A 138 25.34 -17.53 -2.52
N LEU A 139 24.09 -17.85 -2.86
CA LEU A 139 23.54 -19.21 -2.67
C LEU A 139 23.66 -20.11 -3.90
N GLY A 140 24.03 -19.57 -5.07
CA GLY A 140 24.19 -20.36 -6.30
C GLY A 140 22.91 -21.06 -6.78
N LEU A 141 21.72 -20.53 -6.46
CA LEU A 141 20.47 -21.22 -6.77
C LEU A 141 20.25 -21.29 -8.29
N ARG A 142 19.82 -22.47 -8.76
CA ARG A 142 19.57 -22.70 -10.19
C ARG A 142 18.58 -21.66 -10.76
N PRO A 143 18.96 -20.93 -11.83
CA PRO A 143 18.09 -19.97 -12.48
C PRO A 143 16.74 -20.58 -12.88
N ARG A 144 15.66 -19.84 -12.66
CA ARG A 144 14.26 -20.20 -12.98
C ARG A 144 13.72 -21.42 -12.22
N SER A 145 14.41 -21.88 -11.17
CA SER A 145 13.87 -22.92 -10.28
C SER A 145 12.78 -22.35 -9.35
N LEU A 146 11.88 -23.22 -8.89
CA LEU A 146 10.87 -22.83 -7.89
C LEU A 146 11.50 -22.34 -6.59
N LEU A 147 12.59 -22.99 -6.16
CA LEU A 147 13.34 -22.59 -4.98
C LEU A 147 13.89 -21.17 -5.13
N GLN A 148 14.57 -20.86 -6.24
CA GLN A 148 15.08 -19.51 -6.50
C GLN A 148 13.95 -18.48 -6.54
N ARG A 149 12.80 -18.81 -7.16
CA ARG A 149 11.65 -17.90 -7.24
C ARG A 149 11.12 -17.53 -5.87
N TYR A 150 10.88 -18.50 -5.00
CA TYR A 150 10.33 -18.23 -3.67
C TYR A 150 11.36 -17.68 -2.70
N MET A 151 12.64 -18.06 -2.82
CA MET A 151 13.71 -17.43 -2.06
C MET A 151 13.87 -15.95 -2.41
N ASN A 152 13.76 -15.57 -3.68
CA ASN A 152 13.77 -14.16 -4.08
C ASN A 152 12.62 -13.39 -3.42
N VAL A 153 11.41 -13.94 -3.48
CA VAL A 153 10.23 -13.33 -2.85
C VAL A 153 10.43 -13.21 -1.34
N PHE A 154 10.90 -14.27 -0.67
CA PHE A 154 11.18 -14.25 0.75
C PHE A 154 12.18 -13.17 1.12
N VAL A 155 13.32 -13.08 0.42
CA VAL A 155 14.37 -12.08 0.70
C VAL A 155 13.86 -10.65 0.49
N VAL A 156 13.12 -10.40 -0.59
CA VAL A 156 12.50 -9.07 -0.84
C VAL A 156 11.61 -8.67 0.33
N PHE A 157 10.71 -9.56 0.76
CA PHE A 157 9.79 -9.28 1.85
C PHE A 157 10.47 -9.23 3.22
N PHE A 158 11.53 -10.00 3.44
CA PHE A 158 12.34 -9.94 4.65
C PHE A 158 13.02 -8.57 4.78
N CYS A 159 13.69 -8.11 3.72
CA CYS A 159 14.32 -6.78 3.69
C CYS A 159 13.28 -5.65 3.82
N SER A 160 12.14 -5.76 3.15
CA SER A 160 11.04 -4.81 3.28
C SER A 160 10.51 -4.75 4.72
N GLY A 161 10.27 -5.91 5.35
CA GLY A 161 9.84 -5.98 6.75
C GLY A 161 10.86 -5.37 7.70
N GLY A 162 12.16 -5.57 7.45
CA GLY A 162 13.22 -4.96 8.24
C GLY A 162 13.21 -3.44 8.18
N LEU A 163 13.03 -2.86 6.98
CA LEU A 163 12.89 -1.41 6.82
C LEU A 163 11.70 -0.87 7.59
N HIS A 164 10.53 -1.53 7.51
CA HIS A 164 9.35 -1.11 8.25
C HIS A 164 9.49 -1.25 9.77
N LEU A 165 10.17 -2.29 10.25
CA LEU A 165 10.48 -2.43 11.67
C LEU A 165 11.37 -1.28 12.17
N ILE A 166 12.36 -0.86 11.39
CA ILE A 166 13.22 0.28 11.74
C ILE A 166 12.38 1.57 11.81
N LEU A 167 11.48 1.78 10.86
CA LEU A 167 10.57 2.94 10.87
C LEU A 167 9.67 2.93 12.11
N ASP A 168 9.09 1.79 12.44
CA ASP A 168 8.27 1.61 13.64
C ASP A 168 9.07 1.98 14.92
N ILE A 169 10.32 1.53 15.03
CA ILE A 169 11.21 1.87 16.16
C ILE A 169 11.45 3.38 16.23
N VAL A 170 11.75 4.02 15.09
CA VAL A 170 11.96 5.49 15.02
C VAL A 170 10.69 6.26 15.39
N GLN A 171 9.52 5.70 15.10
CA GLN A 171 8.21 6.22 15.52
C GLN A 171 7.82 5.87 16.97
N GLY A 172 8.71 5.22 17.73
CA GLY A 172 8.48 4.89 19.13
C GLY A 172 7.61 3.64 19.37
N ILE A 173 7.44 2.78 18.37
CA ILE A 173 6.77 1.49 18.50
C ILE A 173 7.82 0.43 18.90
N PRO A 174 7.67 -0.24 20.06
CA PRO A 174 8.58 -1.29 20.47
C PRO A 174 8.61 -2.46 19.50
N VAL A 175 9.78 -3.11 19.36
CA VAL A 175 9.99 -4.28 18.47
C VAL A 175 8.95 -5.39 18.69
N LYS A 176 8.55 -5.62 19.95
CA LYS A 176 7.56 -6.64 20.32
C LYS A 176 6.14 -6.33 19.85
N GLU A 177 5.84 -5.05 19.60
CA GLU A 177 4.52 -4.57 19.21
C GLU A 177 4.41 -4.30 17.70
N SER A 178 5.53 -4.02 17.02
CA SER A 178 5.56 -3.59 15.61
C SER A 178 4.79 -4.50 14.66
N GLY A 179 4.91 -5.82 14.76
CA GLY A 179 4.26 -6.75 13.83
C GLY A 179 4.71 -6.66 12.36
N ALA A 180 5.61 -5.73 11.99
CA ALA A 180 6.06 -5.50 10.62
C ALA A 180 6.66 -6.76 9.99
N MET A 181 7.66 -7.37 10.65
CA MET A 181 8.30 -8.59 10.15
C MET A 181 7.28 -9.71 9.91
N LEU A 182 6.33 -9.90 10.85
CA LEU A 182 5.28 -10.89 10.70
C LEU A 182 4.45 -10.61 9.45
N PHE A 183 3.93 -9.39 9.30
CA PHE A 183 3.12 -9.00 8.15
C PHE A 183 3.84 -9.24 6.81
N PHE A 184 5.05 -8.68 6.63
CA PHE A 184 5.75 -8.81 5.35
C PHE A 184 6.15 -10.26 5.06
N LEU A 185 6.54 -11.05 6.07
CA LEU A 185 6.89 -12.47 5.88
C LEU A 185 5.68 -13.39 5.62
N THR A 186 4.45 -12.93 5.85
CA THR A 186 3.27 -13.67 5.37
C THR A 186 3.07 -13.53 3.86
N ALA A 187 3.50 -12.44 3.22
CA ALA A 187 3.24 -12.23 1.80
C ALA A 187 3.74 -13.38 0.88
N PRO A 188 4.95 -13.96 1.06
CA PRO A 188 5.36 -15.18 0.35
C PRO A 188 4.35 -16.33 0.46
N LEU A 189 3.74 -16.55 1.64
CA LEU A 189 2.73 -17.58 1.85
C LEU A 189 1.46 -17.31 1.02
N GLY A 190 0.99 -16.07 0.99
CA GLY A 190 -0.16 -15.67 0.17
C GLY A 190 0.10 -15.91 -1.32
N LEU A 191 1.32 -15.64 -1.77
CA LEU A 191 1.76 -15.91 -3.14
C LEU A 191 1.82 -17.42 -3.46
N MET A 192 2.28 -18.25 -2.51
CA MET A 192 2.34 -19.70 -2.66
C MET A 192 0.96 -20.33 -2.71
N ILE A 193 0.03 -19.89 -1.84
CA ILE A 193 -1.36 -20.33 -1.83
C ILE A 193 -2.02 -19.99 -3.17
N GLU A 194 -1.86 -18.76 -3.64
CA GLU A 194 -2.41 -18.31 -4.92
C GLU A 194 -1.88 -19.12 -6.11
N ASP A 195 -0.57 -19.37 -6.15
CA ASP A 195 0.05 -20.18 -7.21
C ASP A 195 -0.41 -21.65 -7.13
N GLY A 196 -0.60 -22.20 -5.92
CA GLY A 196 -1.13 -23.54 -5.67
C GLY A 196 -2.57 -23.70 -6.15
N LEU A 197 -3.46 -22.76 -5.81
CA LEU A 197 -4.85 -22.75 -6.28
C LEU A 197 -4.93 -22.66 -7.80
N LYS A 198 -4.09 -21.84 -8.43
CA LYS A 198 -4.00 -21.75 -9.90
C LYS A 198 -3.53 -23.06 -10.53
N ALA A 199 -2.56 -23.74 -9.92
CA ALA A 199 -2.08 -25.04 -10.40
C ALA A 199 -3.16 -26.12 -10.28
N LEU A 200 -3.87 -26.15 -9.14
CA LEU A 200 -4.96 -27.09 -8.89
C LEU A 200 -6.12 -26.88 -9.88
N TRP A 201 -6.54 -25.64 -10.10
CA TRP A 201 -7.58 -25.29 -11.07
C TRP A 201 -7.23 -25.73 -12.50
N LYS A 202 -5.97 -25.54 -12.91
CA LYS A 202 -5.48 -26.00 -14.22
C LYS A 202 -5.50 -27.51 -14.34
N SER A 203 -5.13 -28.23 -13.27
CA SER A 203 -5.17 -29.69 -13.22
C SER A 203 -6.59 -30.23 -13.44
N PHE A 204 -7.59 -29.64 -12.76
CA PHE A 204 -8.99 -30.05 -12.90
C PHE A 204 -9.65 -29.65 -14.22
N SER A 205 -9.29 -28.49 -14.77
CA SER A 205 -9.98 -27.94 -15.95
C SER A 205 -9.71 -28.70 -17.25
N LYS A 206 -8.78 -29.69 -17.29
CA LYS A 206 -8.30 -30.43 -18.49
C LYS A 206 -8.03 -29.54 -19.72
N SER A 207 -7.88 -28.24 -19.51
CA SER A 207 -7.81 -27.25 -20.57
C SER A 207 -6.35 -27.05 -20.89
N ASN A 208 -5.84 -27.91 -21.77
CA ASN A 208 -4.54 -27.73 -22.43
C ASN A 208 -4.63 -26.70 -23.57
N ARG A 209 -5.71 -25.91 -23.62
CA ARG A 209 -5.87 -24.87 -24.64
C ARG A 209 -4.85 -23.77 -24.37
N PRO A 210 -4.06 -23.34 -25.36
CA PRO A 210 -3.18 -22.19 -25.20
C PRO A 210 -4.04 -21.03 -24.70
N ILE A 211 -3.59 -20.37 -23.63
CA ILE A 211 -4.22 -19.18 -23.09
C ILE A 211 -4.15 -18.13 -24.21
N LYS A 212 -5.17 -18.06 -25.08
CA LYS A 212 -5.45 -16.83 -25.81
C LYS A 212 -5.52 -15.73 -24.74
N LYS A 213 -4.98 -14.54 -25.02
CA LYS A 213 -5.05 -13.36 -24.14
C LYS A 213 -6.51 -12.88 -24.02
N VAL A 214 -7.41 -13.75 -23.58
CA VAL A 214 -8.79 -13.42 -23.25
C VAL A 214 -8.73 -12.68 -21.92
N PRO A 215 -9.30 -11.48 -21.82
CA PRO A 215 -9.42 -10.77 -20.56
C PRO A 215 -10.06 -11.69 -19.51
N LYS A 216 -9.53 -11.67 -18.28
CA LYS A 216 -10.16 -12.43 -17.18
C LYS A 216 -11.63 -12.00 -17.06
N PRO A 217 -12.59 -12.95 -16.97
CA PRO A 217 -13.98 -12.60 -16.73
C PRO A 217 -14.10 -11.86 -15.38
N LEU A 218 -15.09 -10.97 -15.27
CA LEU A 218 -15.26 -10.10 -14.10
C LEU A 218 -15.34 -10.86 -12.77
N TRP A 219 -16.00 -12.03 -12.76
CA TRP A 219 -16.10 -12.84 -11.54
C TRP A 219 -14.73 -13.34 -11.03
N GLN A 220 -13.78 -13.67 -11.92
CA GLN A 220 -12.44 -14.09 -11.51
C GLN A 220 -11.66 -12.92 -10.91
N ARG A 221 -11.88 -11.72 -11.45
CA ARG A 221 -11.26 -10.49 -10.93
C ARG A 221 -11.83 -10.13 -9.57
N ALA A 222 -13.15 -10.20 -9.42
CA ALA A 222 -13.83 -9.97 -8.16
C ALA A 222 -13.35 -10.96 -7.10
N LEU A 223 -13.33 -12.27 -7.40
CA LEU A 223 -12.85 -13.29 -6.48
C LEU A 223 -11.39 -13.06 -6.06
N GLY A 224 -10.51 -12.77 -7.02
CA GLY A 224 -9.10 -12.52 -6.74
C GLY A 224 -8.86 -11.23 -5.96
N LEU A 225 -9.64 -10.18 -6.23
CA LEU A 225 -9.62 -8.94 -5.44
C LEU A 225 -10.09 -9.20 -4.01
N THR A 226 -11.20 -9.90 -3.81
CA THR A 226 -11.70 -10.28 -2.48
C THR A 226 -10.66 -11.08 -1.71
N TRP A 227 -10.03 -12.08 -2.33
CA TRP A 227 -8.92 -12.83 -1.74
C TRP A 227 -7.77 -11.92 -1.33
N SER A 228 -7.35 -11.00 -2.22
CA SER A 228 -6.21 -10.11 -1.96
C SER A 228 -6.50 -9.13 -0.82
N MET A 229 -7.70 -8.54 -0.80
CA MET A 229 -8.11 -7.61 0.25
C MET A 229 -8.30 -8.32 1.60
N ALA A 230 -8.87 -9.53 1.60
CA ALA A 230 -8.98 -10.34 2.81
C ALA A 230 -7.60 -10.73 3.35
N TRP A 231 -6.69 -11.19 2.47
CA TRP A 231 -5.32 -11.53 2.83
C TRP A 231 -4.61 -10.34 3.48
N LEU A 232 -4.60 -9.20 2.81
CA LEU A 232 -3.95 -7.97 3.28
C LEU A 232 -4.60 -7.47 4.58
N GLY A 233 -5.93 -7.39 4.64
CA GLY A 233 -6.65 -6.90 5.81
C GLY A 233 -6.45 -7.77 7.05
N VAL A 234 -6.42 -9.10 6.92
CA VAL A 234 -6.17 -10.00 8.05
C VAL A 234 -4.69 -9.94 8.47
N THR A 235 -3.77 -10.17 7.54
CA THR A 235 -2.33 -10.31 7.85
C THR A 235 -1.69 -9.02 8.36
N SER A 236 -2.23 -7.87 7.99
CA SER A 236 -1.69 -6.57 8.42
C SER A 236 -2.16 -6.12 9.81
N THR A 237 -3.04 -6.87 10.46
CA THR A 237 -3.56 -6.55 11.82
C THR A 237 -2.45 -6.27 12.81
N GLY A 238 -1.46 -7.16 12.92
CA GLY A 238 -0.36 -6.97 13.87
C GLY A 238 0.47 -5.73 13.58
N PHE A 239 0.55 -5.32 12.31
CA PHE A 239 1.36 -4.21 11.86
C PHE A 239 0.67 -2.84 12.01
N PHE A 240 -0.59 -2.74 11.58
CA PHE A 240 -1.32 -1.47 11.65
C PHE A 240 -1.95 -1.18 13.01
N TYR A 241 -2.22 -2.21 13.82
CA TYR A 241 -2.79 -2.01 15.15
C TYR A 241 -2.01 -1.01 16.02
N PRO A 242 -0.69 -1.19 16.30
CA PRO A 242 0.06 -0.22 17.09
C PRO A 242 0.14 1.17 16.44
N GLN A 243 0.04 1.26 15.11
CA GLN A 243 0.07 2.52 14.38
C GLN A 243 -1.22 3.32 14.54
N VAL A 244 -2.39 2.65 14.52
CA VAL A 244 -3.71 3.29 14.58
C VAL A 244 -4.09 3.70 16.00
N VAL A 245 -3.70 2.92 17.01
CA VAL A 245 -4.13 3.17 18.40
C VAL A 245 -3.37 4.30 19.09
N ARG A 246 -2.25 4.75 18.54
CA ARG A 246 -1.38 5.77 19.15
C ARG A 246 -1.71 7.16 18.59
N PRO A 247 -2.20 8.11 19.40
CA PRO A 247 -2.53 9.46 18.94
C PRO A 247 -1.34 10.20 18.30
N GLN A 248 -0.12 9.95 18.82
CA GLN A 248 1.10 10.61 18.34
C GLN A 248 1.42 10.24 16.88
N ASN A 249 0.97 9.07 16.44
CA ASN A 249 1.18 8.58 15.08
C ASN A 249 0.14 9.13 14.08
N GLN A 250 -0.89 9.85 14.55
CA GLN A 250 -1.95 10.39 13.68
C GLN A 250 -1.61 11.77 13.12
N ALA A 251 -0.47 12.36 13.49
CA ALA A 251 0.01 13.63 12.94
C ALA A 251 0.59 13.44 11.52
N LEU A 252 -0.28 13.22 10.53
CA LEU A 252 0.12 13.01 9.12
C LEU A 252 0.47 14.31 8.39
N VAL A 253 -0.06 15.44 8.88
CA VAL A 253 0.16 16.78 8.32
C VAL A 253 0.63 17.74 9.42
N PRO A 254 1.45 18.75 9.10
CA PRO A 254 1.99 19.68 10.10
C PRO A 254 0.94 20.64 10.66
N PHE A 255 -0.10 20.96 9.89
CA PHE A 255 -1.16 21.88 10.31
C PHE A 255 -2.52 21.37 9.85
N SER A 256 -3.49 21.37 10.77
CA SER A 256 -4.86 21.00 10.44
C SER A 256 -5.65 22.19 9.88
N VAL A 257 -6.13 22.01 8.66
CA VAL A 257 -7.14 22.83 7.98
C VAL A 257 -8.53 22.49 8.54
N ALA A 258 -8.79 21.22 8.86
CA ALA A 258 -10.07 20.74 9.38
C ALA A 258 -10.38 21.38 10.72
N GLY A 259 -9.35 21.59 11.55
CA GLY A 259 -9.45 22.33 12.80
C GLY A 259 -9.80 23.82 12.62
N ARG A 260 -9.62 24.40 11.43
CA ARG A 260 -9.92 25.82 11.14
C ARG A 260 -11.26 26.02 10.44
N ILE A 261 -11.57 25.20 9.44
CA ILE A 261 -12.76 25.37 8.60
C ILE A 261 -13.87 24.36 8.89
N GLY A 262 -13.61 23.37 9.74
CA GLY A 262 -14.52 22.30 10.10
C GLY A 262 -14.36 21.07 9.20
N LEU A 263 -14.31 19.89 9.83
CA LEU A 263 -14.14 18.60 9.16
C LEU A 263 -15.19 18.32 8.07
N PRO A 264 -16.51 18.58 8.24
CA PRO A 264 -17.49 18.31 7.20
C PRO A 264 -17.27 19.13 5.93
N LEU A 265 -16.86 20.40 6.08
CA LEU A 265 -16.59 21.29 4.96
C LEU A 265 -15.37 20.82 4.18
N GLU A 266 -14.29 20.50 4.86
CA GLU A 266 -13.08 19.98 4.21
C GLU A 266 -13.31 18.63 3.54
N ALA A 267 -14.03 17.71 4.19
CA ALA A 267 -14.39 16.44 3.58
C ALA A 267 -15.19 16.65 2.28
N GLY A 268 -16.11 17.63 2.25
CA GLY A 268 -16.81 18.03 1.03
C GLY A 268 -15.87 18.53 -0.07
N ILE A 269 -14.88 19.36 0.29
CA ILE A 269 -13.85 19.87 -0.64
C ILE A 269 -13.01 18.70 -1.19
N VAL A 270 -12.58 17.77 -0.35
CA VAL A 270 -11.80 16.60 -0.76
C VAL A 270 -12.60 15.72 -1.73
N LEU A 271 -13.88 15.46 -1.45
CA LEU A 271 -14.74 14.67 -2.33
C LEU A 271 -14.91 15.32 -3.71
N VAL A 272 -15.28 16.60 -3.76
CA VAL A 272 -15.47 17.32 -5.03
C VAL A 272 -14.15 17.47 -5.77
N GLY A 273 -13.08 17.85 -5.07
CA GLY A 273 -11.74 17.99 -5.63
C GLY A 273 -11.22 16.69 -6.24
N GLY A 274 -11.49 15.55 -5.59
CA GLY A 274 -11.09 14.25 -6.09
C GLY A 274 -11.75 13.90 -7.41
N VAL A 275 -13.05 14.16 -7.55
CA VAL A 275 -13.79 13.98 -8.81
C VAL A 275 -13.23 14.86 -9.92
N VAL A 276 -12.93 16.13 -9.61
CA VAL A 276 -12.35 17.08 -10.58
C VAL A 276 -10.97 16.59 -11.03
N LEU A 277 -10.08 16.20 -10.10
CA LEU A 277 -8.75 15.70 -10.44
C LEU A 277 -8.81 14.41 -11.26
N ALA A 278 -9.70 13.48 -10.92
CA ALA A 278 -9.90 12.26 -11.67
C ALA A 278 -10.31 12.54 -13.13
N LYS A 279 -11.17 13.55 -13.35
CA LYS A 279 -11.61 13.96 -14.69
C LYS A 279 -10.54 14.75 -15.47
N VAL A 280 -9.84 15.66 -14.82
CA VAL A 280 -8.88 16.57 -15.48
C VAL A 280 -7.55 15.89 -15.75
N PHE A 281 -7.09 15.04 -14.85
CA PHE A 281 -5.74 14.45 -14.90
C PHE A 281 -5.72 12.93 -15.06
N GLU A 282 -6.89 12.29 -15.24
CA GLU A 282 -7.04 10.84 -15.40
C GLU A 282 -6.33 10.06 -14.28
N VAL A 283 -6.44 10.56 -13.05
CA VAL A 283 -5.82 9.96 -11.86
C VAL A 283 -6.81 9.00 -11.22
N GLU A 284 -6.33 7.83 -10.82
CA GLU A 284 -7.02 6.98 -9.84
C GLU A 284 -6.85 7.64 -8.46
N VAL A 285 -7.79 8.53 -8.16
CA VAL A 285 -7.93 9.26 -6.88
C VAL A 285 -8.56 8.34 -5.84
#